data_AF-A0A125SNX8-F1
#
_entry.id   AF-A0A125SNX8-F1
#
_cell.length_a   1.000
_cell.length_b   1.000
_cell.length_c   1.000
_cell.angle_alpha   90.00
_cell.angle_beta   90.00
_cell.angle_gamma   90.00
#
_symmetry.space_group_name_H-M   'P 1'
#
loop_
_entity.id
_entity.type
_entity.pdbx_description
1 polymer ?
#
loop_
_entity_poly.entity_id
_entity_poly.type
_entity_poly.pdbx_seq_one_letter_code
_entity_poly.pdbx_strand_id
1 'polypeptide(L)'
;MLMKKEIASGKHTDFDDVALMQGVGERGRDCVLYSESEVRGLIQCKKLSTRLTRPALLREIVKFLIHACLDSSILPAPERFSYLVFAPGDFTGEAIDLLHSFPAQIDIEIGNGTVARYVHDALEEFESFRPLLANPPTERIRDLVKRIRIVGFNGLDLSDRVNTEPEVLSSFFTVRTIVSIEEADSVLRKALDDHGLKLLTDEHLRDIKDRISDIPPEQRVSMGFVDLYGFSIDFFKALDPSALKELVAAIFKVRTTLDGLLIAHIADEINKRIFREITIPLLRTMKVHPYSVQLAAPYLHTRLVAVTAAGVTTAALKSKLFPEIVKTPEQVISDLSQRLLATSARILAGDYSEVIFATESDRELKLTLFKHTHEGLKDVEAAETRLKIDIPILRPILDQLEKDIKATISPTRTVMIGDSSFFDDKAKLARVAQSLRDITPCSQKNQPSK
;
A
#
# COMPACT_ATOMS: atom_id res chain seq x y z
N MET A 1 8.26 14.13 -19.99
CA MET A 1 6.98 13.52 -19.57
C MET A 1 5.94 14.58 -19.22
N LEU A 2 6.20 15.52 -18.30
CA LEU A 2 5.27 16.61 -17.94
C LEU A 2 4.73 17.37 -19.17
N MET A 3 5.61 17.98 -19.98
CA MET A 3 5.21 18.72 -21.18
C MET A 3 4.40 17.89 -22.19
N LYS A 4 4.70 16.59 -22.31
CA LYS A 4 3.96 15.68 -23.20
C LYS A 4 2.51 15.52 -22.74
N LYS A 5 2.28 15.42 -21.43
CA LYS A 5 0.94 15.32 -20.84
C LYS A 5 0.18 16.63 -20.94
N GLU A 6 0.85 17.76 -20.70
CA GLU A 6 0.22 19.09 -20.80
C GLU A 6 -0.18 19.46 -22.25
N ILE A 7 0.63 19.07 -23.24
CA ILE A 7 0.26 19.21 -24.66
C ILE A 7 -0.97 18.34 -24.96
N ALA A 8 -0.96 17.08 -24.54
CA ALA A 8 -2.09 16.17 -24.75
C ALA A 8 -3.39 16.63 -24.06
N SER A 9 -3.30 17.37 -22.96
CA SER A 9 -4.46 17.95 -22.25
C SER A 9 -4.86 19.34 -22.76
N GLY A 10 -4.20 19.86 -23.80
CA GLY A 10 -4.53 21.14 -24.42
C GLY A 10 -4.09 22.37 -23.62
N LYS A 11 -3.21 22.22 -22.61
CA LYS A 11 -2.68 23.34 -21.82
C LYS A 11 -1.68 24.19 -22.61
N HIS A 12 -1.11 23.65 -23.70
CA HIS A 12 -0.25 24.38 -24.63
C HIS A 12 -0.87 24.34 -26.02
N THR A 13 -1.41 25.47 -26.49
CA THR A 13 -2.05 25.58 -27.81
C THR A 13 -1.05 25.76 -28.95
N ASP A 14 0.18 26.17 -28.62
CA ASP A 14 1.22 26.50 -29.61
C ASP A 14 2.03 25.28 -30.06
N PHE A 15 1.83 24.11 -29.42
CA PHE A 15 2.58 22.88 -29.68
C PHE A 15 1.65 21.67 -29.70
N ASP A 16 1.91 20.71 -30.59
CA ASP A 16 1.16 19.45 -30.71
C ASP A 16 2.00 18.21 -30.31
N ASP A 17 3.33 18.31 -30.30
CA ASP A 17 4.22 17.23 -29.89
C ASP A 17 5.52 17.72 -29.23
N VAL A 18 6.17 16.81 -28.50
CA VAL A 18 7.46 17.04 -27.85
C VAL A 18 8.35 15.80 -27.93
N ALA A 19 9.59 15.99 -28.40
CA ALA A 19 10.59 14.94 -28.46
C ALA A 19 11.76 15.24 -27.51
N LEU A 20 12.20 14.22 -26.76
CA LEU A 20 13.44 14.27 -25.98
C LEU A 20 14.61 14.00 -26.91
N MET A 21 15.61 14.87 -26.89
CA MET A 21 16.82 14.68 -27.70
C MET A 21 17.77 13.70 -26.99
N GLN A 22 18.01 12.52 -27.57
CA GLN A 22 19.00 11.57 -27.06
C GLN A 22 20.36 11.79 -27.71
N GLY A 23 21.43 11.90 -26.91
CA GLY A 23 22.82 11.88 -27.39
C GLY A 23 23.41 13.21 -27.92
N VAL A 24 22.75 14.36 -27.73
CA VAL A 24 23.21 15.68 -28.23
C VAL A 24 23.24 16.76 -27.15
N GLY A 25 23.73 16.42 -25.95
CA GLY A 25 23.84 17.32 -24.78
C GLY A 25 24.67 18.61 -25.00
N GLU A 26 25.14 18.86 -26.21
CA GLU A 26 25.99 19.99 -26.57
C GLU A 26 25.28 21.10 -27.35
N ARG A 27 24.05 20.92 -27.86
CA ARG A 27 23.40 21.91 -28.76
C ARG A 27 22.50 22.96 -28.09
N GLY A 28 22.49 23.03 -26.76
CA GLY A 28 21.66 23.98 -26.01
C GLY A 28 20.15 23.74 -26.14
N ARG A 29 19.74 22.47 -26.31
CA ARG A 29 18.35 22.00 -26.30
C ARG A 29 18.24 20.57 -25.75
N ASP A 30 17.36 20.36 -24.77
CA ASP A 30 17.10 19.03 -24.20
C ASP A 30 15.85 18.38 -24.80
N CYS A 31 14.82 19.19 -25.07
CA CYS A 31 13.63 18.76 -25.80
C CYS A 31 13.33 19.70 -26.96
N VAL A 32 12.68 19.17 -28.00
CA VAL A 32 12.18 19.93 -29.15
C VAL A 32 10.66 19.90 -29.13
N LEU A 33 10.05 21.06 -29.36
CA LEU A 33 8.61 21.26 -29.43
C LEU A 33 8.19 21.45 -30.89
N TYR A 34 7.15 20.72 -31.29
CA TYR A 34 6.62 20.72 -32.65
C TYR A 34 5.23 21.32 -32.70
N SER A 35 4.88 21.85 -33.86
CA SER A 35 3.51 22.17 -34.26
C SER A 35 3.41 21.90 -35.76
N GLU A 36 2.41 21.13 -36.18
CA GLU A 36 2.18 20.76 -37.59
C GLU A 36 3.43 20.14 -38.24
N SER A 37 4.17 19.32 -37.48
CA SER A 37 5.45 18.69 -37.88
C SER A 37 6.62 19.66 -38.10
N GLU A 38 6.49 20.95 -37.76
CA GLU A 38 7.57 21.93 -37.79
C GLU A 38 8.11 22.23 -36.39
N VAL A 39 9.40 22.52 -36.28
CA VAL A 39 10.02 22.94 -35.02
C VAL A 39 9.53 24.35 -34.66
N ARG A 40 8.81 24.48 -33.54
CA ARG A 40 8.27 25.75 -33.01
C ARG A 40 8.84 26.14 -31.65
N GLY A 41 9.63 25.28 -31.02
CA GLY A 41 10.26 25.65 -29.77
C GLY A 41 11.21 24.59 -29.26
N LEU A 42 11.80 24.89 -28.11
CA LEU A 42 12.65 23.97 -27.38
C LEU A 42 12.48 24.14 -25.89
N ILE A 43 12.92 23.13 -25.14
CA ILE A 43 13.09 23.20 -23.71
C ILE A 43 14.57 22.95 -23.39
N GLN A 44 15.17 23.86 -22.63
CA GLN A 44 16.48 23.69 -22.02
C GLN A 44 16.30 23.54 -20.51
N CYS A 45 16.66 22.39 -19.98
CA CYS A 45 16.68 22.10 -18.56
C CYS A 45 18.06 22.44 -17.98
N LYS A 46 18.10 23.10 -16.83
CA LYS A 46 19.32 23.28 -16.04
C LYS A 46 19.09 22.74 -14.64
N LYS A 47 19.52 21.49 -14.44
CA LYS A 47 19.51 20.82 -13.15
C LYS A 47 20.70 21.30 -12.31
N LEU A 48 20.62 22.55 -11.85
CA LEU A 48 21.61 23.15 -10.96
C LEU A 48 21.05 23.13 -9.52
N SER A 49 21.92 22.84 -8.55
CA SER A 49 21.63 23.05 -7.12
C SER A 49 21.67 24.55 -6.75
N THR A 50 22.20 25.39 -7.64
CA THR A 50 22.34 26.83 -7.49
C THR A 50 21.42 27.58 -8.46
N ARG A 51 21.08 28.83 -8.12
CA ARG A 51 20.23 29.70 -8.95
C ARG A 51 20.91 30.03 -10.28
N LEU A 52 20.15 29.99 -11.37
CA LEU A 52 20.64 30.35 -12.69
C LEU A 52 20.82 31.88 -12.78
N THR A 53 22.04 32.31 -13.08
CA THR A 53 22.40 33.73 -13.16
C THR A 53 22.13 34.31 -14.54
N ARG A 54 22.03 35.65 -14.63
CA ARG A 54 21.84 36.37 -15.90
C ARG A 54 22.94 36.07 -16.93
N PRO A 55 24.24 36.10 -16.58
CA PRO A 55 25.31 35.68 -17.49
C PRO A 55 25.18 34.24 -17.99
N ALA A 56 24.84 33.30 -17.10
CA ALA A 56 24.70 31.90 -17.45
C ALA A 56 23.52 31.68 -18.42
N LEU A 57 22.38 32.33 -18.16
CA LEU A 57 21.22 32.29 -19.04
C LEU A 57 21.54 32.83 -20.45
N LEU A 58 22.20 33.99 -20.54
CA LEU A 58 22.58 34.58 -21.84
C LEU A 58 23.54 33.69 -22.62
N ARG A 59 24.53 33.07 -21.96
CA ARG A 59 25.47 32.15 -22.61
C ARG A 59 24.77 30.94 -23.24
N GLU A 60 23.78 30.37 -22.55
CA GLU A 60 23.00 29.25 -23.08
C GLU A 60 22.17 29.65 -24.31
N ILE A 61 21.54 30.81 -24.27
CA ILE A 61 20.77 31.36 -25.40
C ILE A 61 21.71 31.60 -26.60
N VAL A 62 22.85 32.26 -26.37
CA VAL A 62 23.84 32.52 -27.43
C VAL A 62 24.37 31.22 -28.03
N LYS A 63 24.70 30.23 -27.20
CA LYS A 63 25.16 28.92 -27.65
C LYS A 63 24.15 28.23 -28.57
N PHE A 64 22.87 28.26 -28.21
CA PHE A 64 21.79 27.75 -29.07
C PHE A 64 21.74 28.49 -30.42
N LEU A 65 21.84 29.83 -30.40
CA LEU A 65 21.78 30.64 -31.63
C LEU A 65 23.00 30.43 -32.55
N ILE A 66 24.18 30.13 -31.99
CA ILE A 66 25.34 29.73 -32.80
C ILE A 66 25.04 28.42 -33.54
N HIS A 67 24.45 27.43 -32.87
CA HIS A 67 24.02 26.19 -33.54
C HIS A 67 22.96 26.45 -34.61
N ALA A 68 22.00 27.35 -34.36
CA ALA A 68 21.00 27.74 -35.35
C ALA A 68 21.61 28.46 -36.58
N CYS A 69 22.76 29.11 -36.43
CA CYS A 69 23.48 29.69 -37.56
C CYS A 69 24.17 28.60 -38.43
N LEU A 70 24.61 27.50 -37.82
CA LEU A 70 25.20 26.35 -38.51
C LEU A 70 24.14 25.47 -39.18
N ASP A 71 22.98 25.33 -38.54
CA ASP A 71 21.89 24.47 -38.98
C ASP A 71 20.56 25.21 -38.81
N SER A 72 20.04 25.76 -39.91
CA SER A 72 18.79 26.52 -39.91
C SER A 72 17.56 25.68 -39.59
N SER A 73 17.63 24.34 -39.67
CA SER A 73 16.53 23.45 -39.28
C SER A 73 16.26 23.48 -37.77
N ILE A 74 17.24 23.96 -36.97
CA ILE A 74 17.12 24.13 -35.52
C ILE A 74 16.19 25.31 -35.17
N LEU A 75 16.16 26.34 -36.01
CA LEU A 75 15.36 27.55 -35.83
C LEU A 75 14.76 27.99 -37.17
N PRO A 76 13.76 27.25 -37.71
CA PRO A 76 13.23 27.50 -39.05
C PRO A 76 12.38 28.77 -39.13
N ALA A 77 11.69 29.15 -38.04
CA ALA A 77 10.80 30.31 -37.99
C ALA A 77 11.00 31.12 -36.69
N PRO A 78 12.02 32.01 -36.63
CA PRO A 78 12.42 32.73 -35.41
C PRO A 78 11.26 33.45 -34.70
N GLU A 79 10.40 34.15 -35.44
CA GLU A 79 9.29 34.96 -34.91
C GLU A 79 8.22 34.16 -34.18
N ARG A 80 8.12 32.86 -34.49
CA ARG A 80 7.13 31.94 -33.92
C ARG A 80 7.79 30.89 -33.04
N PHE A 81 9.02 31.16 -32.60
CA PHE A 81 9.82 30.21 -31.85
C PHE A 81 9.82 30.54 -30.36
N SER A 82 9.56 29.54 -29.52
CA SER A 82 9.64 29.67 -28.06
C SER A 82 10.83 28.89 -27.48
N TYR A 83 11.70 29.61 -26.78
CA TYR A 83 12.82 29.08 -26.01
C TYR A 83 12.42 28.98 -24.54
N LEU A 84 12.12 27.76 -24.07
CA LEU A 84 11.68 27.53 -22.69
C LEU A 84 12.86 27.09 -21.82
N VAL A 85 13.07 27.75 -20.68
CA VAL A 85 14.14 27.42 -19.73
C VAL A 85 13.56 26.88 -18.44
N PHE A 86 13.89 25.64 -18.11
CA PHE A 86 13.44 24.98 -16.87
C PHE A 86 14.60 24.98 -15.87
N ALA A 87 14.45 25.74 -14.78
CA ALA A 87 15.46 25.88 -13.74
C ALA A 87 14.85 25.54 -12.36
N PRO A 88 14.87 24.25 -11.94
CA PRO A 88 14.36 23.85 -10.63
C PRO A 88 15.07 24.54 -9.46
N GLY A 89 16.34 24.93 -9.64
CA GLY A 89 17.14 25.68 -8.67
C GLY A 89 16.84 27.18 -8.61
N ASP A 90 15.81 27.65 -9.34
CA ASP A 90 15.36 29.05 -9.44
C ASP A 90 16.34 29.97 -10.23
N PHE A 91 15.93 31.22 -10.44
CA PHE A 91 16.70 32.25 -11.13
C PHE A 91 17.19 33.32 -10.13
N THR A 92 18.28 34.01 -10.44
CA THR A 92 18.64 35.23 -9.68
C THR A 92 17.71 36.39 -10.02
N GLY A 93 17.60 37.41 -9.17
CA GLY A 93 16.77 38.59 -9.45
C GLY A 93 17.07 39.23 -10.81
N GLU A 94 18.35 39.42 -11.14
CA GLU A 94 18.78 39.96 -12.44
C GLU A 94 18.40 39.08 -13.65
N ALA A 95 18.29 37.76 -13.45
CA ALA A 95 17.88 36.82 -14.49
C ALA A 95 16.35 36.81 -14.65
N ILE A 96 15.60 36.97 -13.56
CA ILE A 96 14.15 37.21 -13.58
C ILE A 96 13.85 38.49 -14.34
N ASP A 97 14.57 39.59 -14.04
CA ASP A 97 14.41 40.87 -14.73
C ASP A 97 14.70 40.73 -16.24
N LEU A 98 15.72 39.95 -16.61
CA LEU A 98 16.01 39.61 -18.01
C LEU A 98 14.81 38.90 -18.66
N LEU A 99 14.24 37.88 -18.02
CA LEU A 99 13.17 37.07 -18.60
C LEU A 99 11.86 37.86 -18.75
N HIS A 100 11.48 38.65 -17.73
CA HIS A 100 10.23 39.41 -17.75
C HIS A 100 10.26 40.62 -18.70
N SER A 101 11.43 41.19 -18.94
CA SER A 101 11.61 42.36 -19.82
C SER A 101 12.59 42.08 -20.97
N PHE A 102 12.55 40.86 -21.52
CA PHE A 102 13.57 40.36 -22.44
C PHE A 102 13.87 41.28 -23.63
N PRO A 103 12.89 41.82 -24.39
CA PRO A 103 13.19 42.67 -25.54
C PRO A 103 13.98 43.94 -25.19
N ALA A 104 13.63 44.60 -24.09
CA ALA A 104 14.34 45.82 -23.66
C ALA A 104 15.72 45.50 -23.08
N GLN A 105 15.80 44.40 -22.31
CA GLN A 105 17.04 43.99 -21.66
C GLN A 105 18.07 43.47 -22.67
N ILE A 106 17.65 42.74 -23.70
CA ILE A 106 18.57 42.21 -24.72
C ILE A 106 19.17 43.33 -25.60
N ASP A 107 18.42 44.41 -25.86
CA ASP A 107 18.95 45.57 -26.58
C ASP A 107 20.11 46.23 -25.82
N ILE A 108 20.01 46.31 -24.48
CA ILE A 108 21.09 46.80 -23.63
C ILE A 108 22.31 45.88 -23.71
N GLU A 109 22.12 44.56 -23.65
CA GLU A 109 23.21 43.58 -23.73
C GLU A 109 23.88 43.51 -25.12
N ILE A 110 23.15 43.88 -26.17
CA ILE A 110 23.71 44.04 -27.50
C ILE A 110 24.51 45.34 -27.58
N GLY A 111 23.94 46.45 -27.09
CA GLY A 111 24.57 47.77 -27.12
C GLY A 111 25.83 47.87 -26.26
N ASN A 112 25.88 47.17 -25.12
CA ASN A 112 27.05 47.11 -24.25
C ASN A 112 28.13 46.10 -24.72
N GLY A 113 27.88 45.36 -25.81
CA GLY A 113 28.81 44.38 -26.37
C GLY A 113 28.83 43.01 -25.68
N THR A 114 28.00 42.77 -24.66
CA THR A 114 27.98 41.51 -23.90
C THR A 114 27.62 40.31 -24.78
N VAL A 115 26.63 40.45 -25.67
CA VAL A 115 26.27 39.36 -26.60
C VAL A 115 27.44 39.01 -27.52
N ALA A 116 28.15 40.01 -28.05
CA ALA A 116 29.31 39.78 -28.92
C ALA A 116 30.46 39.08 -28.18
N ARG A 117 30.70 39.47 -26.92
CA ARG A 117 31.67 38.78 -26.06
C ARG A 117 31.28 37.33 -25.85
N TYR A 118 30.02 37.02 -25.53
CA TYR A 118 29.59 35.63 -25.34
C TYR A 118 29.59 34.80 -26.61
N VAL A 119 29.38 35.41 -27.78
CA VAL A 119 29.61 34.72 -29.06
C VAL A 119 31.08 34.32 -29.16
N HIS A 120 32.00 35.26 -28.94
CA HIS A 120 33.44 34.99 -28.99
C HIS A 120 33.86 33.92 -27.98
N ASP A 121 33.48 34.07 -26.70
CA ASP A 121 33.78 33.11 -25.63
C ASP A 121 33.32 31.69 -26.03
N ALA A 122 32.11 31.55 -26.56
CA ALA A 122 31.59 30.25 -26.99
C ALA A 122 32.33 29.66 -28.20
N LEU A 123 32.71 30.50 -29.18
CA LEU A 123 33.47 30.05 -30.35
C LEU A 123 34.87 29.52 -29.98
N GLU A 124 35.48 30.09 -28.93
CA GLU A 124 36.77 29.63 -28.41
C GLU A 124 36.64 28.37 -27.54
N GLU A 125 35.58 28.28 -26.74
CA GLU A 125 35.36 27.17 -25.79
C GLU A 125 34.99 25.85 -26.47
N PHE A 126 34.15 25.87 -27.52
CA PHE A 126 33.60 24.66 -28.13
C PHE A 126 34.26 24.30 -29.47
N GLU A 127 34.84 23.09 -29.56
CA GLU A 127 35.52 22.63 -30.78
C GLU A 127 34.60 22.61 -32.02
N SER A 128 33.32 22.31 -31.83
CA SER A 128 32.30 22.26 -32.88
C SER A 128 32.07 23.62 -33.56
N PHE A 129 32.53 24.71 -32.97
CA PHE A 129 32.39 26.07 -33.48
C PHE A 129 33.67 26.66 -34.08
N ARG A 130 34.81 25.96 -34.03
CA ARG A 130 36.07 26.41 -34.63
C ARG A 130 35.95 26.90 -36.08
N PRO A 131 35.13 26.30 -36.97
CA PRO A 131 34.95 26.81 -38.33
C PRO A 131 34.41 28.25 -38.42
N LEU A 132 33.74 28.73 -37.38
CA LEU A 132 33.16 30.07 -37.32
C LEU A 132 34.09 31.14 -36.75
N LEU A 133 35.25 30.77 -36.16
CA LEU A 133 36.19 31.73 -35.57
C LEU A 133 36.69 32.77 -36.58
N ALA A 134 36.88 32.36 -37.84
CA ALA A 134 37.35 33.25 -38.89
C ALA A 134 36.31 34.31 -39.29
N ASN A 135 35.02 33.98 -39.21
CA ASN A 135 33.90 34.88 -39.53
C ASN A 135 32.74 34.65 -38.54
N PRO A 136 32.82 35.21 -37.32
CA PRO A 136 31.80 35.02 -36.29
C PRO A 136 30.43 35.54 -36.75
N PRO A 137 29.34 34.76 -36.61
CA PRO A 137 28.00 35.17 -37.03
C PRO A 137 27.33 36.16 -36.04
N THR A 138 28.09 37.12 -35.52
CA THR A 138 27.68 38.01 -34.42
C THR A 138 26.44 38.85 -34.78
N GLU A 139 26.41 39.47 -35.97
CA GLU A 139 25.26 40.27 -36.40
C GLU A 139 23.99 39.43 -36.61
N ARG A 140 24.16 38.20 -37.12
CA ARG A 140 23.03 37.27 -37.27
C ARG A 140 22.47 36.84 -35.92
N ILE A 141 23.32 36.60 -34.92
CA ILE A 141 22.89 36.26 -33.57
C ILE A 141 22.19 37.44 -32.89
N ARG A 142 22.69 38.67 -33.09
CA ARG A 142 22.05 39.90 -32.61
C ARG A 142 20.64 40.09 -33.17
N ASP A 143 20.41 39.72 -34.43
CA ASP A 143 19.08 39.73 -35.04
C ASP A 143 18.19 38.60 -34.48
N LEU A 144 18.69 37.36 -34.51
CA LEU A 144 17.91 36.18 -34.11
C LEU A 144 17.46 36.24 -32.65
N VAL A 145 18.32 36.71 -31.74
CA VAL A 145 17.98 36.78 -30.31
C VAL A 145 16.79 37.71 -30.03
N LYS A 146 16.59 38.75 -30.86
CA LYS A 146 15.45 39.67 -30.74
C LYS A 146 14.14 39.08 -31.27
N ARG A 147 14.23 38.09 -32.16
CA ARG A 147 13.09 37.52 -32.89
C ARG A 147 12.45 36.33 -32.18
N ILE A 148 13.17 35.67 -31.27
CA ILE A 148 12.66 34.53 -30.50
C ILE A 148 11.97 34.98 -29.21
N ARG A 149 10.98 34.20 -28.77
CA ARG A 149 10.34 34.36 -27.45
C ARG A 149 11.09 33.52 -26.43
N ILE A 150 11.44 34.10 -25.28
CA ILE A 150 12.13 33.37 -24.19
C ILE A 150 11.25 33.36 -22.94
N VAL A 151 11.09 32.19 -22.32
CA VAL A 151 10.25 32.00 -21.12
C VAL A 151 10.98 31.11 -20.11
N GLY A 152 11.01 31.52 -18.85
CA GLY A 152 11.59 30.74 -17.75
C GLY A 152 10.52 30.11 -16.86
N PHE A 153 10.81 28.93 -16.32
CA PHE A 153 10.01 28.23 -15.31
C PHE A 153 10.90 27.82 -14.14
N ASN A 154 10.56 28.28 -12.94
CA ASN A 154 11.32 28.02 -11.73
C ASN A 154 10.84 26.74 -11.02
N GLY A 155 11.45 26.42 -9.87
CA GLY A 155 11.08 25.25 -9.08
C GLY A 155 9.62 25.25 -8.61
N LEU A 156 9.08 26.41 -8.22
CA LEU A 156 7.67 26.53 -7.77
C LEU A 156 6.72 26.29 -8.94
N ASP A 157 6.95 26.93 -10.09
CA ASP A 157 6.13 26.74 -11.29
C ASP A 157 6.08 25.26 -11.71
N LEU A 158 7.24 24.60 -11.67
CA LEU A 158 7.36 23.18 -12.02
C LEU A 158 6.69 22.28 -10.98
N SER A 159 6.83 22.58 -9.69
CA SER A 159 6.16 21.84 -8.62
C SER A 159 4.65 21.92 -8.73
N ASP A 160 4.10 23.11 -8.96
CA ASP A 160 2.66 23.31 -9.12
C ASP A 160 2.14 22.55 -10.34
N ARG A 161 2.83 22.65 -11.47
CA ARG A 161 2.48 21.93 -12.70
C ARG A 161 2.49 20.42 -12.51
N VAL A 162 3.52 19.86 -11.87
CA VAL A 162 3.61 18.42 -11.58
C VAL A 162 2.52 17.96 -10.61
N ASN A 163 2.17 18.76 -9.60
CA ASN A 163 1.11 18.43 -8.65
C ASN A 163 -0.27 18.37 -9.30
N THR A 164 -0.50 19.11 -10.40
CA THR A 164 -1.74 19.00 -11.19
C THR A 164 -1.81 17.75 -12.07
N GLU A 165 -0.75 16.93 -12.11
CA GLU A 165 -0.66 15.73 -12.95
C GLU A 165 -0.33 14.49 -12.10
N PRO A 166 -1.31 13.90 -11.38
CA PRO A 166 -1.09 12.81 -10.43
C PRO A 166 -0.39 11.59 -11.02
N GLU A 167 -0.67 11.25 -12.27
CA GLU A 167 -0.03 10.12 -12.98
C GLU A 167 1.47 10.36 -13.23
N VAL A 168 1.85 11.61 -13.52
CA VAL A 168 3.26 11.99 -13.68
C VAL A 168 3.93 11.93 -12.32
N LEU A 169 3.30 12.47 -11.27
CA LEU A 169 3.83 12.44 -9.91
C LEU A 169 4.03 11.01 -9.41
N SER A 170 3.05 10.12 -9.56
CA SER A 170 3.13 8.72 -9.11
C SER A 170 4.15 7.87 -9.86
N SER A 171 4.53 8.29 -11.08
CA SER A 171 5.57 7.60 -11.86
C SER A 171 6.99 7.83 -11.34
N PHE A 172 7.20 8.90 -10.54
CA PHE A 172 8.52 9.26 -10.00
C PHE A 172 8.57 9.27 -8.47
N PHE A 173 7.43 9.39 -7.78
CA PHE A 173 7.35 9.51 -6.33
C PHE A 173 6.32 8.53 -5.73
N THR A 174 6.73 7.83 -4.68
CA THR A 174 5.79 7.08 -3.82
C THR A 174 5.07 8.06 -2.91
N VAL A 175 3.89 8.53 -3.32
CA VAL A 175 3.06 9.42 -2.50
C VAL A 175 2.53 8.63 -1.30
N ARG A 176 3.07 8.89 -0.11
CA ARG A 176 2.53 8.39 1.15
C ARG A 176 1.52 9.40 1.70
N THR A 177 0.25 9.14 1.47
CA THR A 177 -0.83 9.97 2.02
C THR A 177 -0.84 9.84 3.54
N ILE A 178 -0.63 10.94 4.26
CA ILE A 178 -0.80 10.99 5.71
C ILE A 178 -2.28 11.32 5.94
N VAL A 179 -3.05 10.33 6.39
CA VAL A 179 -4.46 10.49 6.78
C VAL A 179 -4.52 10.63 8.29
N SER A 180 -5.34 11.54 8.81
CA SER A 180 -5.54 11.63 10.27
C SER A 180 -6.24 10.37 10.79
N ILE A 181 -6.00 10.03 12.06
CA ILE A 181 -6.64 8.87 12.70
C ILE A 181 -8.16 9.06 12.75
N GLU A 182 -8.64 10.29 12.94
CA GLU A 182 -10.08 10.57 12.96
C GLU A 182 -10.74 10.35 11.60
N GLU A 183 -10.10 10.79 10.51
CA GLU A 183 -10.61 10.56 9.15
C GLU A 183 -10.57 9.07 8.80
N ALA A 184 -9.52 8.35 9.21
CA ALA A 184 -9.43 6.91 9.02
C ALA A 184 -10.53 6.16 9.80
N ASP A 185 -10.83 6.54 11.05
CA ASP A 185 -11.92 5.96 11.83
C ASP A 185 -13.29 6.25 11.20
N SER A 186 -13.51 7.48 10.72
CA SER A 186 -14.76 7.85 10.03
C SER A 186 -14.96 7.07 8.74
N VAL A 187 -13.90 6.92 7.92
CA VAL A 187 -13.95 6.13 6.68
C VAL A 187 -14.16 4.66 6.99
N LEU A 188 -13.50 4.13 8.02
CA LEU A 188 -13.68 2.74 8.45
C LEU A 188 -15.10 2.49 8.94
N ARG A 189 -15.65 3.35 9.80
CA ARG A 189 -17.05 3.25 10.26
C ARG A 189 -18.02 3.29 9.11
N LYS A 190 -17.83 4.23 8.17
CA LYS A 190 -18.66 4.31 6.97
C LYS A 190 -18.56 3.05 6.11
N ALA A 191 -17.36 2.52 5.91
CA ALA A 191 -17.16 1.28 5.17
C ALA A 191 -17.80 0.07 5.87
N LEU A 192 -17.74 -0.01 7.20
CA LEU A 192 -18.41 -1.05 7.97
C LEU A 192 -19.94 -0.92 7.89
N ASP A 193 -20.44 0.31 7.97
CA ASP A 193 -21.86 0.64 7.79
C ASP A 193 -22.36 0.25 6.39
N ASP A 194 -21.57 0.50 5.34
CA ASP A 194 -21.86 0.13 3.95
C ASP A 194 -21.93 -1.39 3.74
N HIS A 195 -21.37 -2.19 4.67
CA HIS A 195 -21.49 -3.65 4.69
C HIS A 195 -22.50 -4.13 5.75
N GLY A 196 -23.32 -3.22 6.29
CA GLY A 196 -24.32 -3.42 7.34
C GLY A 196 -23.79 -3.91 8.69
N LEU A 197 -22.48 -3.79 8.93
CA LEU A 197 -21.85 -4.08 10.21
C LEU A 197 -21.78 -2.81 11.06
N LYS A 198 -22.85 -2.52 11.79
CA LYS A 198 -22.87 -1.41 12.76
C LYS A 198 -22.22 -1.81 14.07
N LEU A 199 -21.21 -1.04 14.49
CA LEU A 199 -20.64 -1.18 15.82
C LEU A 199 -21.66 -0.75 16.88
N LEU A 200 -21.81 -1.57 17.91
CA LEU A 200 -22.60 -1.20 19.09
C LEU A 200 -21.91 -0.04 19.82
N THR A 201 -22.74 0.84 20.39
CA THR A 201 -22.32 2.04 21.11
C THR A 201 -22.86 2.02 22.54
N ASP A 202 -22.41 2.95 23.39
CA ASP A 202 -22.90 3.07 24.76
C ASP A 202 -24.42 3.28 24.85
N GLU A 203 -25.04 3.88 23.84
CA GLU A 203 -26.50 4.02 23.75
C GLU A 203 -27.17 2.64 23.67
N HIS A 204 -26.63 1.73 22.85
CA HIS A 204 -27.15 0.36 22.76
C HIS A 204 -27.01 -0.40 24.09
N LEU A 205 -25.94 -0.14 24.86
CA LEU A 205 -25.76 -0.74 26.18
C LEU A 205 -26.81 -0.23 27.18
N ARG A 206 -27.16 1.06 27.14
CA ARG A 206 -28.24 1.63 27.97
C ARG A 206 -29.59 1.04 27.59
N ASP A 207 -29.90 0.96 26.30
CA ASP A 207 -31.12 0.32 25.81
C ASP A 207 -31.28 -1.12 26.29
N ILE A 208 -30.20 -1.91 26.26
CA ILE A 208 -30.22 -3.28 26.77
C ILE A 208 -30.49 -3.29 28.28
N LYS A 209 -29.78 -2.44 29.03
CA LYS A 209 -29.95 -2.31 30.48
C LYS A 209 -31.39 -1.95 30.83
N ASP A 210 -31.96 -0.94 30.20
CA ASP A 210 -33.31 -0.46 30.48
C ASP A 210 -34.33 -1.58 30.20
N ARG A 211 -34.20 -2.26 29.05
CA ARG A 211 -35.08 -3.39 28.69
C ARG A 211 -35.08 -4.52 29.73
N ILE A 212 -33.92 -4.90 30.26
CA ILE A 212 -33.83 -6.01 31.23
C ILE A 212 -34.08 -5.58 32.68
N SER A 213 -33.98 -4.28 32.98
CA SER A 213 -34.14 -3.74 34.34
C SER A 213 -35.59 -3.81 34.81
N ASP A 214 -36.55 -3.66 33.89
CA ASP A 214 -37.99 -3.66 34.20
C ASP A 214 -38.58 -5.06 34.38
N ILE A 215 -37.84 -6.11 34.03
CA ILE A 215 -38.30 -7.50 34.12
C ILE A 215 -38.28 -7.95 35.60
N PRO A 216 -39.37 -8.48 36.17
CA PRO A 216 -39.38 -8.91 37.57
C PRO A 216 -38.32 -9.99 37.88
N PRO A 217 -37.69 -9.98 39.08
CA PRO A 217 -36.64 -10.95 39.44
C PRO A 217 -37.03 -12.42 39.25
N GLU A 218 -38.30 -12.76 39.51
CA GLU A 218 -38.87 -14.11 39.33
C GLU A 218 -38.90 -14.60 37.86
N GLN A 219 -38.66 -13.68 36.90
CA GLN A 219 -38.56 -13.96 35.47
C GLN A 219 -37.13 -13.80 34.93
N ARG A 220 -36.12 -13.78 35.81
CA ARG A 220 -34.70 -13.73 35.46
C ARG A 220 -34.06 -15.07 35.83
N VAL A 221 -33.77 -15.90 34.83
CA VAL A 221 -33.26 -17.26 35.01
C VAL A 221 -31.84 -17.34 34.48
N SER A 222 -30.89 -17.72 35.35
CA SER A 222 -29.52 -18.00 34.96
C SER A 222 -29.25 -19.50 34.97
N MET A 223 -28.63 -20.01 33.91
CA MET A 223 -28.16 -21.40 33.80
C MET A 223 -26.61 -21.46 33.72
N GLY A 224 -25.93 -20.41 34.18
CA GLY A 224 -24.46 -20.31 34.27
C GLY A 224 -23.77 -19.92 32.96
N PHE A 225 -24.11 -20.53 31.82
CA PHE A 225 -23.56 -20.15 30.50
C PHE A 225 -24.56 -19.40 29.61
N VAL A 226 -25.79 -19.24 30.09
CA VAL A 226 -26.85 -18.44 29.47
C VAL A 226 -27.68 -17.78 30.56
N ASP A 227 -28.02 -16.51 30.34
CA ASP A 227 -28.94 -15.73 31.16
C ASP A 227 -30.18 -15.42 30.31
N LEU A 228 -31.36 -15.75 30.84
CA LEU A 228 -32.65 -15.60 30.18
C LEU A 228 -33.52 -14.64 30.98
N TYR A 229 -34.05 -13.62 30.30
CA TYR A 229 -34.89 -12.59 30.90
C TYR A 229 -36.30 -12.66 30.29
N GLY A 230 -37.34 -12.56 31.13
CA GLY A 230 -38.75 -12.61 30.71
C GLY A 230 -39.38 -14.00 30.78
N PHE A 231 -38.69 -14.98 31.37
CA PHE A 231 -39.17 -16.36 31.52
C PHE A 231 -39.14 -16.77 32.98
N SER A 232 -40.26 -17.27 33.50
CA SER A 232 -40.33 -17.71 34.90
C SER A 232 -39.65 -19.05 35.12
N ILE A 233 -39.19 -19.30 36.34
CA ILE A 233 -38.67 -20.62 36.75
C ILE A 233 -39.73 -21.71 36.53
N ASP A 234 -41.01 -21.40 36.77
CA ASP A 234 -42.09 -22.38 36.64
C ASP A 234 -42.34 -22.80 35.19
N PHE A 235 -42.09 -21.91 34.22
CA PHE A 235 -42.07 -22.28 32.80
C PHE A 235 -41.01 -23.35 32.53
N PHE A 236 -39.77 -23.17 33.02
CA PHE A 236 -38.71 -24.16 32.84
C PHE A 236 -38.97 -25.48 33.58
N LYS A 237 -39.65 -25.44 34.74
CA LYS A 237 -40.09 -26.66 35.45
C LYS A 237 -41.15 -27.43 34.68
N ALA A 238 -41.97 -26.74 33.88
CA ALA A 238 -43.02 -27.36 33.07
C ALA A 238 -42.49 -27.96 31.77
N LEU A 239 -41.28 -27.59 31.33
CA LEU A 239 -40.65 -28.19 30.16
C LEU A 239 -40.23 -29.63 30.46
N ASP A 240 -40.43 -30.52 29.50
CA ASP A 240 -39.85 -31.85 29.57
C ASP A 240 -38.31 -31.77 29.43
N PRO A 241 -37.57 -32.76 29.97
CA PRO A 241 -36.10 -32.74 29.93
C PRO A 241 -35.50 -32.72 28.52
N SER A 242 -36.21 -33.21 27.51
CA SER A 242 -35.71 -33.23 26.13
C SER A 242 -35.78 -31.84 25.50
N ALA A 243 -36.88 -31.11 25.69
CA ALA A 243 -37.04 -29.73 25.22
C ALA A 243 -35.99 -28.79 25.83
N LEU A 244 -35.72 -28.92 27.14
CA LEU A 244 -34.68 -28.12 27.80
C LEU A 244 -33.29 -28.43 27.23
N LYS A 245 -33.00 -29.71 26.95
CA LYS A 245 -31.74 -30.13 26.33
C LYS A 245 -31.57 -29.55 24.93
N GLU A 246 -32.63 -29.54 24.12
CA GLU A 246 -32.63 -28.95 22.78
C GLU A 246 -32.35 -27.45 22.81
N LEU A 247 -33.02 -26.70 23.70
CA LEU A 247 -32.78 -25.27 23.90
C LEU A 247 -31.31 -24.98 24.24
N VAL A 248 -30.77 -25.70 25.22
CA VAL A 248 -29.36 -25.59 25.63
C VAL A 248 -28.42 -25.91 24.47
N ALA A 249 -28.71 -26.97 23.71
CA ALA A 249 -27.92 -27.36 22.56
C ALA A 249 -27.92 -26.29 21.45
N ALA A 250 -29.06 -25.66 21.18
CA ALA A 250 -29.19 -24.60 20.20
C ALA A 250 -28.35 -23.37 20.57
N ILE A 251 -28.43 -22.91 21.83
CA ILE A 251 -27.63 -21.79 22.33
C ILE A 251 -26.13 -22.11 22.25
N PHE A 252 -25.72 -23.30 22.68
CA PHE A 252 -24.35 -23.75 22.58
C PHE A 252 -23.86 -23.85 21.13
N LYS A 253 -24.74 -24.23 20.20
CA LYS A 253 -24.44 -24.31 18.76
C LYS A 253 -24.13 -22.95 18.16
N VAL A 254 -24.85 -21.89 18.53
CA VAL A 254 -24.55 -20.51 18.09
C VAL A 254 -23.14 -20.12 18.50
N ARG A 255 -22.80 -20.32 19.78
CA ARG A 255 -21.48 -19.99 20.32
C ARG A 255 -20.35 -20.76 19.62
N THR A 256 -20.48 -22.08 19.53
CA THR A 256 -19.44 -22.93 18.90
C THR A 256 -19.26 -22.64 17.42
N THR A 257 -20.32 -22.24 16.71
CA THR A 257 -20.22 -21.84 15.30
C THR A 257 -19.41 -20.55 15.15
N LEU A 258 -19.69 -19.53 15.98
CA LEU A 258 -18.92 -18.28 15.99
C LEU A 258 -17.45 -18.50 16.39
N ASP A 259 -17.20 -19.32 17.41
CA ASP A 259 -15.85 -19.68 17.82
C ASP A 259 -15.08 -20.39 16.68
N GLY A 260 -15.73 -21.29 15.95
CA GLY A 260 -15.13 -21.96 14.78
C GLY A 260 -14.75 -21.00 13.66
N LEU A 261 -15.64 -20.04 13.33
CA LEU A 261 -15.36 -19.01 12.34
C LEU A 261 -14.20 -18.10 12.77
N LEU A 262 -14.14 -17.74 14.05
CA LEU A 262 -13.05 -16.95 14.59
C LEU A 262 -11.71 -17.70 14.53
N ILE A 263 -11.69 -19.00 14.88
CA ILE A 263 -10.49 -19.83 14.78
C ILE A 263 -10.00 -19.91 13.33
N ALA A 264 -10.91 -20.08 12.37
CA ALA A 264 -10.56 -20.09 10.95
C ALA A 264 -10.00 -18.74 10.48
N HIS A 265 -10.58 -17.63 10.94
CA HIS A 265 -10.07 -16.29 10.64
C HIS A 265 -8.66 -16.08 11.23
N ILE A 266 -8.43 -16.50 12.48
CA ILE A 266 -7.11 -16.44 13.11
C ILE A 266 -6.10 -17.29 12.34
N ALA A 267 -6.50 -18.47 11.85
CA ALA A 267 -5.65 -19.32 11.02
C ALA A 267 -5.17 -18.62 9.75
N ASP A 268 -6.09 -17.97 9.05
CA ASP A 268 -5.80 -17.20 7.84
C ASP A 268 -4.87 -16.01 8.13
N GLU A 269 -5.13 -15.28 9.21
CA GLU A 269 -4.29 -14.15 9.63
C GLU A 269 -2.87 -14.59 10.04
N ILE A 270 -2.73 -15.71 10.76
CA ILE A 270 -1.44 -16.33 11.08
C ILE A 270 -0.66 -16.60 9.79
N ASN A 271 -1.28 -17.25 8.80
CA ASN A 271 -0.61 -17.62 7.55
C ASN A 271 -0.16 -16.39 6.76
N LYS A 272 -1.02 -15.36 6.65
CA LYS A 272 -0.68 -14.09 5.99
C LYS A 272 0.50 -13.41 6.66
N ARG A 273 0.53 -13.38 7.99
CA ARG A 273 1.62 -12.75 8.73
C ARG A 273 2.92 -13.54 8.68
N ILE A 274 2.87 -14.86 8.77
CA ILE A 274 4.06 -15.72 8.56
C ILE A 274 4.65 -15.44 7.19
N PHE A 275 3.83 -15.38 6.14
CA PHE A 275 4.32 -15.09 4.79
C PHE A 275 5.04 -13.73 4.72
N ARG A 276 4.43 -12.69 5.28
CA ARG A 276 4.97 -11.33 5.25
C ARG A 276 6.20 -11.14 6.13
N GLU A 277 6.23 -11.74 7.31
CA GLU A 277 7.17 -11.41 8.40
C GLU A 277 8.22 -12.48 8.65
N ILE A 278 8.04 -13.70 8.13
CA ILE A 278 9.01 -14.80 8.21
C ILE A 278 9.46 -15.22 6.81
N THR A 279 8.53 -15.55 5.92
CA THR A 279 8.88 -16.10 4.60
C THR A 279 9.64 -15.10 3.73
N ILE A 280 9.10 -13.90 3.51
CA ILE A 280 9.77 -12.87 2.69
C ILE A 280 11.09 -12.39 3.31
N PRO A 281 11.15 -11.98 4.59
CA PRO A 281 12.36 -11.35 5.12
C PRO A 281 13.43 -12.34 5.59
N LEU A 282 13.07 -13.58 5.96
CA LEU A 282 14.02 -14.55 6.52
C LEU A 282 14.26 -15.73 5.58
N LEU A 283 13.20 -16.39 5.11
CA LEU A 283 13.36 -17.59 4.27
C LEU A 283 13.92 -17.22 2.89
N ARG A 284 13.33 -16.24 2.21
CA ARG A 284 13.81 -15.79 0.88
C ARG A 284 15.22 -15.21 0.91
N THR A 285 15.65 -14.68 2.05
CA THR A 285 17.02 -14.16 2.26
C THR A 285 17.96 -15.19 2.87
N MET A 286 17.52 -16.45 2.99
CA MET A 286 18.29 -17.58 3.51
C MET A 286 18.80 -17.41 4.96
N LYS A 287 18.19 -16.53 5.75
CA LYS A 287 18.51 -16.33 7.18
C LYS A 287 18.01 -17.48 8.05
N VAL A 288 16.89 -18.10 7.67
CA VAL A 288 16.32 -19.28 8.33
C VAL A 288 16.06 -20.37 7.30
N HIS A 289 16.14 -21.63 7.72
CA HIS A 289 15.90 -22.77 6.83
C HIS A 289 14.41 -23.03 6.65
N PRO A 290 13.94 -23.47 5.46
CA PRO A 290 12.54 -23.83 5.26
C PRO A 290 12.03 -24.84 6.31
N TYR A 291 12.88 -25.80 6.67
CA TYR A 291 12.62 -26.76 7.75
C TYR A 291 12.14 -26.11 9.05
N SER A 292 12.86 -25.11 9.55
CA SER A 292 12.59 -24.45 10.83
C SER A 292 11.33 -23.57 10.78
N VAL A 293 10.98 -23.04 9.61
CA VAL A 293 9.76 -22.24 9.42
C VAL A 293 8.48 -23.06 9.68
N GLN A 294 8.54 -24.38 9.54
CA GLN A 294 7.40 -25.27 9.84
C GLN A 294 6.94 -25.19 11.30
N LEU A 295 7.77 -24.68 12.22
CA LEU A 295 7.37 -24.45 13.61
C LEU A 295 6.40 -23.27 13.77
N ALA A 296 6.44 -22.28 12.87
CA ALA A 296 5.80 -20.98 13.08
C ALA A 296 4.28 -21.08 13.21
N ALA A 297 3.61 -21.72 12.23
CA ALA A 297 2.15 -21.83 12.25
C ALA A 297 1.64 -22.69 13.41
N PRO A 298 2.14 -23.93 13.65
CA PRO A 298 1.72 -24.75 14.77
C PRO A 298 1.96 -24.08 16.13
N TYR A 299 3.07 -23.35 16.29
CA TYR A 299 3.34 -22.56 17.50
C TYR A 299 2.26 -21.50 17.71
N LEU A 300 2.07 -20.60 16.74
CA LEU A 300 1.10 -19.50 16.85
C LEU A 300 -0.33 -20.03 17.05
N HIS A 301 -0.71 -21.10 16.35
CA HIS A 301 -2.00 -21.75 16.53
C HIS A 301 -2.20 -22.24 17.97
N THR A 302 -1.23 -22.98 18.51
CA THR A 302 -1.30 -23.50 19.88
C THR A 302 -1.44 -22.38 20.90
N ARG A 303 -0.68 -21.30 20.72
CA ARG A 303 -0.66 -20.13 21.60
C ARG A 303 -1.95 -19.30 21.52
N LEU A 304 -2.53 -19.16 20.34
CA LEU A 304 -3.70 -18.29 20.10
C LEU A 304 -5.04 -19.01 20.32
N VAL A 305 -5.13 -20.32 20.10
CA VAL A 305 -6.33 -21.12 20.43
C VAL A 305 -6.65 -21.06 21.93
N ALA A 306 -5.65 -20.88 22.78
CA ALA A 306 -5.84 -20.64 24.21
C ALA A 306 -6.71 -19.41 24.49
N VAL A 307 -6.54 -18.35 23.69
CA VAL A 307 -7.28 -17.09 23.83
C VAL A 307 -8.73 -17.29 23.38
N THR A 308 -8.96 -18.04 22.30
CA THR A 308 -10.31 -18.36 21.82
C THR A 308 -11.04 -19.37 22.70
N ALA A 309 -10.34 -20.10 23.58
CA ALA A 309 -10.96 -20.96 24.59
C ALA A 309 -11.21 -20.23 25.93
N ALA A 310 -10.77 -18.97 26.07
CA ALA A 310 -11.00 -18.18 27.27
C ALA A 310 -12.51 -17.92 27.47
N GLY A 311 -13.02 -18.23 28.66
CA GLY A 311 -14.43 -18.03 29.06
C GLY A 311 -15.41 -19.16 28.69
N VAL A 312 -14.97 -20.27 28.08
CA VAL A 312 -15.84 -21.40 27.72
C VAL A 312 -15.82 -22.51 28.78
N THR A 313 -14.67 -22.70 29.45
CA THR A 313 -14.44 -23.80 30.41
C THR A 313 -13.77 -23.31 31.68
N THR A 314 -13.96 -24.01 32.79
CA THR A 314 -13.28 -23.70 34.06
C THR A 314 -11.78 -23.95 33.95
N ALA A 315 -10.96 -23.32 34.80
CA ALA A 315 -9.51 -23.53 34.80
C ALA A 315 -9.12 -25.02 34.92
N ALA A 316 -9.87 -25.80 35.71
CA ALA A 316 -9.68 -27.24 35.87
C ALA A 316 -10.07 -28.07 34.64
N LEU A 317 -11.12 -27.68 33.89
CA LEU A 317 -11.46 -28.34 32.63
C LEU A 317 -10.54 -27.92 31.48
N LYS A 318 -10.03 -26.68 31.48
CA LYS A 318 -9.09 -26.19 30.47
C LYS A 318 -7.84 -27.04 30.40
N SER A 319 -7.22 -27.35 31.54
CA SER A 319 -5.99 -28.17 31.58
C SER A 319 -6.22 -29.61 31.13
N LYS A 320 -7.42 -30.16 31.35
CA LYS A 320 -7.77 -31.54 30.98
C LYS A 320 -8.15 -31.67 29.50
N LEU A 321 -8.91 -30.71 28.96
CA LEU A 321 -9.38 -30.74 27.56
C LEU A 321 -8.33 -30.18 26.59
N PHE A 322 -7.52 -29.24 27.04
CA PHE A 322 -6.53 -28.55 26.23
C PHE A 322 -5.21 -28.42 26.99
N PRO A 323 -4.49 -29.54 27.20
CA PRO A 323 -3.25 -29.56 27.99
C PRO A 323 -2.17 -28.62 27.43
N GLU A 324 -2.20 -28.39 26.11
CA GLU A 324 -1.31 -27.47 25.40
C GLU A 324 -1.47 -26.00 25.82
N ILE A 325 -2.65 -25.59 26.34
CA ILE A 325 -2.93 -24.20 26.75
C ILE A 325 -2.12 -23.81 28.00
N VAL A 326 -1.79 -24.77 28.86
CA VAL A 326 -1.08 -24.52 30.13
C VAL A 326 0.43 -24.44 29.93
N LYS A 327 0.92 -24.84 28.75
CA LYS A 327 2.36 -24.91 28.48
C LYS A 327 2.98 -23.53 28.32
N THR A 328 4.20 -23.39 28.83
CA THR A 328 5.00 -22.20 28.55
C THR A 328 5.40 -22.17 27.08
N PRO A 329 5.69 -20.98 26.51
CA PRO A 329 6.21 -20.87 25.15
C PRO A 329 7.39 -21.81 24.85
N GLU A 330 8.28 -22.02 25.82
CA GLU A 330 9.45 -22.90 25.70
C GLU A 330 9.05 -24.37 25.61
N GLN A 331 8.07 -24.78 26.42
CA GLN A 331 7.51 -26.13 26.36
C GLN A 331 6.83 -26.39 25.02
N VAL A 332 6.05 -25.42 24.51
CA VAL A 332 5.41 -25.54 23.19
C VAL A 332 6.45 -25.69 22.08
N ILE A 333 7.50 -24.87 22.08
CA ILE A 333 8.60 -24.99 21.09
C ILE A 333 9.30 -26.34 21.22
N SER A 334 9.58 -26.80 22.43
CA SER A 334 10.25 -28.08 22.67
C SER A 334 9.43 -29.25 22.12
N ASP A 335 8.15 -29.31 22.44
CA ASP A 335 7.24 -30.38 22.00
C ASP A 335 7.05 -30.37 20.48
N LEU A 336 6.87 -29.19 19.89
CA LEU A 336 6.77 -29.06 18.44
C LEU A 336 8.06 -29.44 17.73
N SER A 337 9.22 -29.07 18.29
CA SER A 337 10.53 -29.45 17.73
C SER A 337 10.71 -30.97 17.76
N GLN A 338 10.33 -31.64 18.85
CA GLN A 338 10.39 -33.10 18.95
C GLN A 338 9.48 -33.78 17.92
N ARG A 339 8.24 -33.31 17.77
CA ARG A 339 7.30 -33.83 16.75
C ARG A 339 7.83 -33.62 15.33
N LEU A 340 8.41 -32.46 15.05
CA LEU A 340 8.99 -32.14 13.75
C LEU A 340 10.20 -33.03 13.44
N LEU A 341 11.08 -33.26 14.42
CA LEU A 341 12.23 -34.15 14.29
C LEU A 341 11.82 -35.61 14.07
N ALA A 342 10.83 -36.10 14.81
CA ALA A 342 10.29 -37.45 14.62
C ALA A 342 9.69 -37.64 13.21
N THR A 343 8.97 -36.64 12.72
CA THR A 343 8.41 -36.64 11.36
C THR A 343 9.52 -36.63 10.31
N SER A 344 10.56 -35.82 10.53
CA SER A 344 11.72 -35.71 9.63
C SER A 344 12.54 -36.98 9.56
N ALA A 345 12.71 -37.66 10.70
CA ALA A 345 13.41 -38.95 10.76
C ALA A 345 12.78 -39.98 9.82
N ARG A 346 11.45 -40.01 9.76
CA ARG A 346 10.71 -40.92 8.89
C ARG A 346 10.79 -40.51 7.44
N ILE A 347 10.58 -39.23 7.15
CA ILE A 347 10.70 -38.68 5.78
C ILE A 347 12.09 -38.93 5.20
N LEU A 348 13.15 -38.67 5.96
CA LEU A 348 14.54 -38.90 5.54
C LEU A 348 14.86 -40.39 5.36
N ALA A 349 14.20 -41.27 6.11
CA ALA A 349 14.25 -42.73 5.92
C ALA A 349 13.37 -43.22 4.76
N GLY A 350 12.62 -42.34 4.08
CA GLY A 350 11.68 -42.70 3.03
C GLY A 350 10.37 -43.33 3.52
N ASP A 351 10.08 -43.23 4.82
CA ASP A 351 8.82 -43.68 5.41
C ASP A 351 7.77 -42.56 5.35
N TYR A 352 6.79 -42.74 4.47
CA TYR A 352 5.65 -41.85 4.29
C TYR A 352 4.32 -42.47 4.77
N SER A 353 4.37 -43.52 5.60
CA SER A 353 3.18 -44.31 5.98
C SER A 353 2.12 -43.52 6.76
N GLU A 354 2.49 -42.44 7.45
CA GLU A 354 1.55 -41.55 8.15
C GLU A 354 1.15 -40.31 7.33
N VAL A 355 1.65 -40.17 6.11
CA VAL A 355 1.25 -39.07 5.23
C VAL A 355 -0.03 -39.46 4.50
N ILE A 356 -1.10 -38.70 4.73
CA ILE A 356 -2.36 -38.87 4.02
C ILE A 356 -2.23 -38.23 2.64
N PHE A 357 -2.52 -39.00 1.59
CA PHE A 357 -2.57 -38.53 0.21
C PHE A 357 -4.01 -38.59 -0.30
N ALA A 358 -4.56 -37.44 -0.69
CA ALA A 358 -5.94 -37.36 -1.18
C ALA A 358 -6.05 -37.79 -2.66
N THR A 359 -5.02 -37.49 -3.45
CA THR A 359 -4.91 -37.80 -4.88
C THR A 359 -3.45 -38.10 -5.24
N GLU A 360 -3.20 -38.66 -6.43
CA GLU A 360 -1.83 -38.87 -6.90
C GLU A 360 -1.08 -37.54 -7.12
N SER A 361 -1.79 -36.49 -7.56
CA SER A 361 -1.22 -35.15 -7.69
C SER A 361 -0.85 -34.54 -6.33
N ASP A 362 -1.66 -34.77 -5.29
CA ASP A 362 -1.37 -34.36 -3.91
C ASP A 362 -0.15 -35.10 -3.36
N ARG A 363 0.01 -36.38 -3.73
CA ARG A 363 1.19 -37.17 -3.39
C ARG A 363 2.46 -36.61 -3.99
N GLU A 364 2.47 -36.35 -5.30
CA GLU A 364 3.64 -35.78 -5.98
C GLU A 364 4.03 -34.41 -5.40
N LEU A 365 3.04 -33.55 -5.14
CA LEU A 365 3.23 -32.25 -4.53
C LEU A 365 3.86 -32.37 -3.13
N LYS A 366 3.28 -33.20 -2.24
CA LYS A 366 3.77 -33.36 -0.86
C LYS A 366 5.18 -33.93 -0.82
N LEU A 367 5.50 -34.94 -1.64
CA LEU A 367 6.85 -35.50 -1.73
C LEU A 367 7.86 -34.46 -2.20
N THR A 368 7.48 -33.64 -3.19
CA THR A 368 8.31 -32.52 -3.67
C THR A 368 8.57 -31.48 -2.58
N LEU A 369 7.52 -31.12 -1.83
CA LEU A 369 7.62 -30.19 -0.70
C LEU A 369 8.52 -30.74 0.40
N PHE A 370 8.37 -32.03 0.76
CA PHE A 370 9.23 -32.65 1.77
C PHE A 370 10.70 -32.64 1.35
N LYS A 371 10.99 -32.96 0.08
CA LYS A 371 12.35 -32.90 -0.45
C LYS A 371 12.94 -31.49 -0.34
N HIS A 372 12.21 -30.46 -0.76
CA HIS A 372 12.70 -29.08 -0.71
C HIS A 372 12.84 -28.57 0.74
N THR A 373 11.92 -28.96 1.61
CA THR A 373 11.94 -28.55 3.02
C THR A 373 13.16 -29.10 3.78
N HIS A 374 13.64 -30.29 3.39
CA HIS A 374 14.83 -30.94 3.96
C HIS A 374 16.10 -30.73 3.13
N GLU A 375 16.06 -29.87 2.11
CA GLU A 375 17.21 -29.65 1.24
C GLU A 375 18.43 -29.18 2.03
N GLY A 376 19.57 -29.86 1.89
CA GLY A 376 20.78 -29.56 2.66
C GLY A 376 20.85 -30.15 4.07
N LEU A 377 19.78 -30.82 4.55
CA LEU A 377 19.79 -31.60 5.79
C LEU A 377 20.07 -33.08 5.46
N LYS A 378 21.18 -33.60 5.96
CA LYS A 378 21.61 -34.99 5.65
C LYS A 378 20.92 -36.02 6.52
N ASP A 379 20.61 -35.65 7.76
CA ASP A 379 20.07 -36.52 8.80
C ASP A 379 19.28 -35.68 9.81
N VAL A 380 18.72 -36.37 10.81
CA VAL A 380 17.92 -35.75 11.88
C VAL A 380 18.78 -34.90 12.80
N GLU A 381 20.06 -35.22 12.97
CA GLU A 381 20.99 -34.44 13.81
C GLU A 381 21.29 -33.08 13.17
N ALA A 382 21.47 -33.03 11.85
CA ALA A 382 21.57 -31.80 11.08
C ALA A 382 20.28 -30.98 11.19
N ALA A 383 19.12 -31.63 11.14
CA ALA A 383 17.82 -30.98 11.33
C ALA A 383 17.68 -30.37 12.74
N GLU A 384 18.07 -31.10 13.79
CA GLU A 384 18.07 -30.61 15.17
C GLU A 384 19.02 -29.43 15.36
N THR A 385 20.23 -29.54 14.81
CA THR A 385 21.24 -28.47 14.84
C THR A 385 20.72 -27.21 14.15
N ARG A 386 20.04 -27.38 13.00
CA ARG A 386 19.43 -26.25 12.30
C ARG A 386 18.33 -25.58 13.11
N LEU A 387 17.48 -26.34 13.79
CA LEU A 387 16.46 -25.78 14.68
C LEU A 387 17.08 -24.96 15.82
N LYS A 388 18.15 -25.46 16.45
CA LYS A 388 18.86 -24.73 17.52
C LYS A 388 19.40 -23.38 17.05
N ILE A 389 19.82 -23.28 15.78
CA ILE A 389 20.30 -22.03 15.17
C ILE A 389 19.14 -21.09 14.83
N ASP A 390 18.05 -21.61 14.27
CA ASP A 390 16.97 -20.78 13.73
C ASP A 390 15.96 -20.32 14.80
N ILE A 391 15.72 -21.10 15.84
CA ILE A 391 14.75 -20.76 16.90
C ILE A 391 15.05 -19.40 17.54
N PRO A 392 16.30 -19.06 17.92
CA PRO A 392 16.62 -17.73 18.44
C PRO A 392 16.29 -16.57 17.49
N ILE A 393 16.30 -16.81 16.17
CA ILE A 393 15.97 -15.82 15.14
C ILE A 393 14.44 -15.72 14.99
N LEU A 394 13.75 -16.85 14.96
CA LEU A 394 12.30 -16.92 14.80
C LEU A 394 11.56 -16.41 16.04
N ARG A 395 12.08 -16.69 17.24
CA ARG A 395 11.36 -16.48 18.49
C ARG A 395 10.88 -15.04 18.71
N PRO A 396 11.71 -13.99 18.56
CA PRO A 396 11.25 -12.61 18.76
C PRO A 396 10.11 -12.23 17.81
N ILE A 397 10.12 -12.74 16.58
CA ILE A 397 9.08 -12.47 15.58
C ILE A 397 7.80 -13.23 15.95
N LEU A 398 7.92 -14.50 16.36
CA LEU A 398 6.77 -15.29 16.82
C LEU A 398 6.11 -14.66 18.06
N ASP A 399 6.90 -14.15 19.00
CA ASP A 399 6.37 -13.46 20.20
C ASP A 399 5.64 -12.17 19.83
N GLN A 400 6.19 -11.40 18.88
CA GLN A 400 5.55 -10.19 18.38
C GLN A 400 4.25 -10.51 17.62
N LEU A 401 4.25 -11.54 16.77
CA LEU A 401 3.06 -12.03 16.07
C LEU A 401 1.98 -12.52 17.03
N GLU A 402 2.35 -13.31 18.05
CA GLU A 402 1.42 -13.75 19.10
C GLU A 402 0.78 -12.54 19.77
N LYS A 403 1.58 -11.55 20.18
CA LYS A 403 1.11 -10.33 20.83
C LYS A 403 0.13 -9.53 19.97
N ASP A 404 0.49 -9.30 18.71
CA ASP A 404 -0.29 -8.46 17.80
C ASP A 404 -1.61 -9.13 17.42
N ILE A 405 -1.59 -10.43 17.10
CA ILE A 405 -2.82 -11.16 16.78
C ILE A 405 -3.71 -11.24 18.02
N LYS A 406 -3.13 -11.53 19.19
CA LYS A 406 -3.88 -11.58 20.45
C LYS A 406 -4.56 -10.26 20.80
N ALA A 407 -3.94 -9.12 20.48
CA ALA A 407 -4.53 -7.80 20.71
C ALA A 407 -5.82 -7.55 19.90
N THR A 408 -6.02 -8.29 18.79
CA THR A 408 -7.24 -8.20 17.97
C THR A 408 -8.40 -9.05 18.49
N ILE A 409 -8.15 -9.91 19.48
CA ILE A 409 -9.12 -10.90 19.96
C ILE A 409 -9.59 -10.51 21.37
N SER A 410 -10.90 -10.35 21.54
CA SER A 410 -11.48 -10.15 22.87
C SER A 410 -11.42 -11.44 23.69
N PRO A 411 -10.88 -11.44 24.93
CA PRO A 411 -10.84 -12.61 25.80
C PRO A 411 -12.23 -12.99 26.33
N THR A 412 -13.17 -12.04 26.33
CA THR A 412 -14.57 -12.23 26.74
C THR A 412 -15.48 -11.97 25.56
N ARG A 413 -16.42 -12.88 25.34
CA ARG A 413 -17.36 -12.83 24.21
C ARG A 413 -18.75 -13.17 24.72
N THR A 414 -19.69 -12.31 24.38
CA THR A 414 -21.10 -12.43 24.78
C THR A 414 -21.96 -12.22 23.54
N VAL A 415 -22.93 -13.11 23.33
CA VAL A 415 -23.94 -12.99 22.27
C VAL A 415 -25.26 -12.65 22.94
N MET A 416 -25.87 -11.54 22.52
CA MET A 416 -27.20 -11.13 22.98
C MET A 416 -28.20 -11.38 21.85
N ILE A 417 -29.24 -12.16 22.13
CA ILE A 417 -30.34 -12.42 21.20
C ILE A 417 -31.53 -11.57 21.65
N GLY A 418 -31.95 -10.62 20.81
CA GLY A 418 -33.13 -9.80 21.06
C GLY A 418 -34.42 -10.49 20.58
N ASP A 419 -35.55 -10.07 21.16
CA ASP A 419 -36.88 -10.40 20.64
C ASP A 419 -37.25 -9.53 19.42
N SER A 420 -38.44 -9.75 18.86
CA SER A 420 -38.99 -8.95 17.75
C SER A 420 -39.66 -7.65 18.21
N SER A 421 -39.62 -7.27 19.49
CA SER A 421 -40.29 -6.04 19.96
C SER A 421 -39.70 -4.76 19.34
N PHE A 422 -38.49 -4.84 18.76
CA PHE A 422 -37.92 -3.74 17.97
C PHE A 422 -38.74 -3.40 16.71
N PHE A 423 -39.63 -4.29 16.24
CA PHE A 423 -40.56 -3.98 15.16
C PHE A 423 -41.63 -2.95 15.57
N ASP A 424 -41.82 -2.69 16.86
CA ASP A 424 -42.77 -1.68 17.34
C ASP A 424 -42.11 -0.29 17.47
N ASP A 425 -40.77 -0.23 17.48
CA ASP A 425 -39.99 0.99 17.45
C ASP A 425 -39.61 1.35 16.00
N LYS A 426 -40.38 2.26 15.39
CA LYS A 426 -40.16 2.73 14.01
C LYS A 426 -38.73 3.24 13.75
N ALA A 427 -38.06 3.82 14.75
CA ALA A 427 -36.70 4.31 14.61
C ALA A 427 -35.67 3.18 14.65
N LYS A 428 -35.88 2.13 15.46
CA LYS A 428 -35.04 0.92 15.44
C LYS A 428 -35.26 0.10 14.17
N LEU A 429 -36.49 -0.03 13.72
CA LEU A 429 -36.86 -0.76 12.51
C LEU A 429 -36.24 -0.15 11.24
N ALA A 430 -36.27 1.18 11.11
CA ALA A 430 -35.59 1.89 10.02
C ALA A 430 -34.07 1.64 10.02
N ARG A 431 -33.44 1.59 11.21
CA ARG A 431 -32.01 1.30 11.36
C ARG A 431 -31.65 -0.13 10.95
N VAL A 432 -32.47 -1.11 11.33
CA VAL A 432 -32.27 -2.54 10.98
C VAL A 432 -32.53 -2.80 9.50
N ALA A 433 -33.59 -2.20 8.93
CA ALA A 433 -33.94 -2.37 7.52
C ALA A 433 -32.86 -1.79 6.57
N GLN A 434 -32.19 -0.70 6.98
CA GLN A 434 -31.05 -0.15 6.25
C GLN A 434 -29.87 -1.14 6.27
N SER A 435 -29.46 -1.59 7.46
CA SER A 435 -28.34 -2.55 7.61
C SER A 435 -28.54 -3.85 6.82
N LEU A 436 -29.77 -4.38 6.75
CA LEU A 436 -30.04 -5.61 5.98
C LEU A 436 -29.95 -5.41 4.46
N ARG A 437 -30.29 -4.22 3.93
CA ARG A 437 -30.14 -3.92 2.49
C ARG A 437 -28.68 -3.86 2.08
N ASP A 438 -27.84 -3.36 2.98
CA ASP A 438 -26.40 -3.15 2.74
C ASP A 438 -25.61 -4.49 2.84
N ILE A 439 -26.15 -5.50 3.53
CA ILE A 439 -25.56 -6.87 3.65
C ILE A 439 -25.92 -7.76 2.45
N THR A 440 -27.01 -7.49 1.74
CA THR A 440 -27.49 -8.40 0.70
C THR A 440 -26.78 -8.08 -0.62
N PRO A 441 -25.96 -8.99 -1.19
CA PRO A 441 -25.44 -8.77 -2.53
C PRO A 441 -26.63 -8.62 -3.47
N CYS A 442 -26.62 -7.57 -4.29
CA CYS A 442 -27.62 -7.35 -5.33
C CYS A 442 -27.65 -8.58 -6.25
N SER A 443 -28.53 -9.53 -5.95
CA SER A 443 -28.86 -10.61 -6.88
C SER A 443 -29.51 -9.94 -8.08
N GLN A 444 -28.83 -10.02 -9.22
CA GLN A 444 -29.31 -9.56 -10.52
C GLN A 444 -30.71 -10.14 -10.76
N LYS A 445 -31.74 -9.33 -10.54
CA LYS A 445 -33.11 -9.64 -10.94
C LYS A 445 -33.32 -9.16 -12.37
N ASN A 446 -33.45 -10.15 -13.26
CA ASN A 446 -34.31 -10.21 -14.42
C ASN A 446 -34.14 -9.12 -15.50
N GLN A 447 -33.48 -9.51 -16.60
CA GLN A 447 -33.82 -8.99 -17.92
C GLN A 447 -35.29 -9.27 -18.24
N PRO A 448 -36.08 -8.29 -18.71
CA PRO A 448 -37.36 -8.58 -19.30
C PRO A 448 -37.14 -9.13 -20.72
N SER A 449 -37.87 -10.18 -21.03
CA SER A 449 -38.06 -10.71 -22.36
C SER A 449 -38.46 -9.63 -23.36
N LYS A 450 -37.72 -9.55 -24.46
CA LYS A 450 -38.25 -9.26 -25.80
C LYS A 450 -37.52 -10.12 -26.81
#